data_AF-A0A8T6U0N3-F1
#
_entry.id   AF-A0A8T6U0N3-F1
#
_cell.length_a   1.000
_cell.length_b   1.000
_cell.length_c   1.000
_cell.angle_alpha   90.00
_cell.angle_beta   90.00
_cell.angle_gamma   90.00
#
_symmetry.space_group_name_H-M   'P 1'
#
loop_
_entity.id
_entity.type
_entity.pdbx_description
1 polymer ?
#
loop_
_entity_poly.entity_id
_entity_poly.type
_entity_poly.pdbx_seq_one_letter_code
_entity_poly.pdbx_strand_id
1 'polypeptide(L)'
;MSTQMSSARRGVPTEQMKQVAKDEDVTLDWLVSKIAKGSIIIPSNNVRKQKIHNVGIGKGLKTKVNVNIGTSTLNVNLDEEISKAKTAVKYHADTIMDLSDGGDVKKIRQSLLDAAPITFGTVPIYEAYNYGVEVHKNPLNLTEDDFLKAFENNVKDGVDYTTIHCGITKDIAKRILKVQRYGGVVSKGGTLTAAWMLKHDKENPYYSHYDY
;
A
#
# COMPACT_ATOMS: atom_id res chain seq x y z
N MET A 1 5.29 -17.81 -8.93
CA MET A 1 5.21 -17.63 -7.46
C MET A 1 3.74 -17.63 -7.07
N SER A 2 3.36 -18.26 -5.96
CA SER A 2 1.94 -18.40 -5.57
C SER A 2 1.55 -17.39 -4.49
N THR A 3 0.49 -16.63 -4.72
CA THR A 3 -0.18 -15.81 -3.69
C THR A 3 -0.91 -16.70 -2.69
N GLN A 4 -1.24 -16.16 -1.51
CA GLN A 4 -2.05 -16.86 -0.51
C GLN A 4 -3.39 -17.34 -1.08
N MET A 5 -4.05 -16.51 -1.89
CA MET A 5 -5.30 -16.88 -2.59
C MET A 5 -5.10 -18.06 -3.55
N SER A 6 -4.02 -18.05 -4.34
CA SER A 6 -3.75 -19.15 -5.28
C SER A 6 -3.42 -20.47 -4.58
N SER A 7 -2.74 -20.43 -3.43
CA SER A 7 -2.49 -21.62 -2.60
C SER A 7 -3.77 -22.13 -1.94
N ALA A 8 -4.61 -21.23 -1.42
CA ALA A 8 -5.90 -21.59 -0.84
C ALA A 8 -6.85 -22.25 -1.86
N ARG A 9 -6.93 -21.72 -3.09
CA ARG A 9 -7.75 -22.30 -4.17
C ARG A 9 -7.29 -23.69 -4.60
N ARG A 10 -6.00 -24.00 -4.42
CA ARG A 10 -5.43 -25.34 -4.65
C ARG A 10 -5.57 -26.28 -3.44
N GLY A 11 -6.15 -25.81 -2.34
CA GLY A 11 -6.24 -26.57 -1.09
C GLY A 11 -4.88 -26.84 -0.45
N VAL A 12 -3.89 -25.95 -0.67
CA VAL A 12 -2.54 -26.05 -0.10
C VAL A 12 -2.39 -25.00 1.01
N PRO A 13 -2.53 -25.36 2.30
CA PRO A 13 -2.37 -24.42 3.39
C PRO A 13 -0.91 -23.99 3.53
N THR A 14 -0.69 -22.69 3.71
CA THR A 14 0.65 -22.11 3.94
C THR A 14 0.95 -21.96 5.42
N GLU A 15 2.21 -21.73 5.78
CA GLU A 15 2.60 -21.42 7.16
C GLU A 15 1.95 -20.14 7.68
N GLN A 16 1.77 -19.13 6.80
CA GLN A 16 1.06 -17.91 7.17
C GLN A 16 -0.42 -18.18 7.51
N MET A 17 -1.09 -19.06 6.77
CA MET A 17 -2.47 -19.45 7.07
C MET A 17 -2.56 -20.20 8.41
N LYS A 18 -1.60 -21.09 8.70
CA LYS A 18 -1.55 -21.82 9.98
C LYS A 18 -1.34 -20.87 11.16
N GLN A 19 -0.43 -19.89 11.01
CA GLN A 19 -0.19 -18.86 12.01
C GLN A 19 -1.46 -18.04 12.26
N VAL A 20 -2.06 -17.48 11.21
CA VAL A 20 -3.27 -16.65 11.33
C VAL A 20 -4.45 -17.45 11.92
N ALA A 21 -4.64 -18.71 11.54
CA ALA A 21 -5.69 -19.55 12.09
C ALA A 21 -5.52 -19.72 13.61
N LYS A 22 -4.29 -19.91 14.08
CA LYS A 22 -3.96 -20.01 15.50
C LYS A 22 -4.19 -18.69 16.25
N ASP A 23 -3.72 -17.57 15.71
CA ASP A 23 -3.80 -16.25 16.37
C ASP A 23 -5.24 -15.73 16.48
N GLU A 24 -6.10 -16.14 15.54
CA GLU A 24 -7.52 -15.80 15.48
C GLU A 24 -8.44 -16.81 16.16
N ASP A 25 -7.90 -17.94 16.63
CA ASP A 25 -8.67 -19.05 17.23
C ASP A 25 -9.77 -19.60 16.29
N VAL A 26 -9.39 -19.88 15.04
CA VAL A 26 -10.28 -20.43 14.00
C VAL A 26 -9.68 -21.69 13.37
N THR A 27 -10.52 -22.53 12.77
CA THR A 27 -10.02 -23.71 12.06
C THR A 27 -9.30 -23.33 10.77
N LEU A 28 -8.23 -24.06 10.45
CA LEU A 28 -7.44 -23.83 9.24
C LEU A 28 -8.29 -23.99 7.97
N ASP A 29 -9.13 -25.02 7.91
CA ASP A 29 -9.99 -25.29 6.75
C ASP A 29 -11.00 -24.15 6.52
N TRP A 30 -11.57 -23.59 7.59
CA TRP A 30 -12.44 -22.44 7.50
C TRP A 30 -11.68 -21.25 6.91
N LEU A 31 -10.50 -20.93 7.44
CA LEU A 31 -9.69 -19.80 6.98
C LEU A 31 -9.29 -19.96 5.50
N VAL A 32 -8.79 -21.14 5.11
CA VAL A 32 -8.42 -21.46 3.72
C VAL A 32 -9.62 -21.26 2.80
N SER A 33 -10.81 -21.72 3.18
CA SER A 33 -12.02 -21.52 2.38
C SER A 33 -12.39 -20.04 2.18
N LYS A 34 -12.16 -19.20 3.19
CA LYS A 34 -12.44 -17.75 3.15
C LYS A 34 -11.42 -17.01 2.29
N ILE A 35 -10.16 -17.43 2.33
CA ILE A 35 -9.08 -16.90 1.49
C ILE A 35 -9.30 -17.28 0.02
N ALA A 36 -9.66 -18.54 -0.26
CA ALA A 36 -9.93 -19.01 -1.63
C ALA A 36 -11.06 -18.22 -2.32
N LYS A 37 -12.07 -17.81 -1.54
CA LYS A 37 -13.20 -16.96 -1.96
C LYS A 37 -12.89 -15.47 -2.01
N GLY A 38 -11.73 -15.04 -1.52
CA GLY A 38 -11.32 -13.62 -1.47
C GLY A 38 -11.99 -12.79 -0.38
N SER A 39 -12.65 -13.40 0.60
CA SER A 39 -13.28 -12.69 1.74
C SER A 39 -12.32 -12.36 2.89
N ILE A 40 -11.17 -13.05 2.93
CA ILE A 40 -10.07 -12.80 3.86
C ILE A 40 -8.78 -12.75 3.05
N ILE A 41 -7.91 -11.81 3.37
CA ILE A 41 -6.56 -11.71 2.80
C ILE A 41 -5.52 -11.90 3.90
N ILE A 42 -4.33 -12.37 3.52
CA ILE A 42 -3.13 -12.34 4.34
C ILE A 42 -2.06 -11.63 3.51
N PRO A 43 -1.84 -10.32 3.72
CA PRO A 43 -0.80 -9.60 2.99
C PRO A 43 0.56 -10.12 3.45
N SER A 44 1.32 -10.65 2.50
CA SER A 44 2.64 -11.24 2.76
C SER A 44 3.42 -11.23 1.46
N ASN A 45 4.36 -10.31 1.35
CA ASN A 45 5.27 -10.27 0.23
C ASN A 45 6.43 -11.25 0.48
N ASN A 46 6.72 -12.09 -0.51
CA ASN A 46 7.73 -13.13 -0.41
C ASN A 46 9.16 -12.62 -0.53
N VAL A 47 9.38 -11.36 -0.93
CA VAL A 47 10.72 -10.74 -0.95
C VAL A 47 11.11 -10.11 0.39
N ARG A 48 10.21 -10.15 1.39
CA ARG A 48 10.50 -9.71 2.75
C ARG A 48 11.75 -10.44 3.29
N LYS A 49 12.79 -9.66 3.60
CA LYS A 49 14.07 -10.19 4.12
C LYS A 49 13.95 -10.82 5.50
N GLN A 50 13.03 -10.32 6.31
CA GLN A 50 12.79 -10.75 7.68
C GLN A 50 11.44 -11.45 7.82
N LYS A 51 11.37 -12.40 8.76
CA LYS A 51 10.10 -13.01 9.13
C LYS A 51 9.24 -11.96 9.84
N ILE A 52 8.03 -11.74 9.33
CA ILE A 52 7.06 -10.81 9.92
C ILE A 52 5.94 -11.58 10.61
N HIS A 53 5.25 -10.92 11.54
CA HIS A 53 4.00 -11.44 12.09
C HIS A 53 2.86 -11.08 11.13
N ASN A 54 2.39 -12.06 10.34
CA ASN A 54 1.30 -11.87 9.38
C ASN A 54 -0.05 -11.83 10.08
N VAL A 55 -0.93 -10.95 9.61
CA VAL A 55 -2.31 -10.84 10.08
C VAL A 55 -3.29 -11.21 8.97
N GLY A 56 -4.40 -11.86 9.35
CA GLY A 56 -5.55 -12.05 8.47
C GLY A 56 -6.47 -10.84 8.51
N ILE A 57 -6.91 -10.35 7.36
CA ILE A 57 -7.83 -9.21 7.26
C ILE A 57 -9.10 -9.65 6.54
N GLY A 58 -10.23 -9.62 7.24
CA GLY A 58 -11.54 -9.91 6.66
C GLY A 58 -12.60 -10.27 7.69
N LYS A 59 -13.84 -10.45 7.23
CA LYS A 59 -15.00 -10.68 8.09
C LYS A 59 -14.90 -12.03 8.81
N GLY A 60 -15.11 -12.01 10.13
CA GLY A 60 -15.06 -13.20 10.99
C GLY A 60 -13.74 -13.35 11.75
N LEU A 61 -12.75 -12.50 11.48
CA LEU A 61 -11.54 -12.33 12.29
C LEU A 61 -11.71 -11.13 13.23
N LYS A 62 -10.79 -10.96 14.19
CA LYS A 62 -10.71 -9.74 15.01
C LYS A 62 -10.53 -8.51 14.12
N THR A 63 -11.09 -7.37 14.53
CA THR A 63 -10.85 -6.09 13.85
C THR A 63 -9.36 -5.74 13.87
N LYS A 64 -8.84 -5.25 12.74
CA LYS A 64 -7.43 -4.88 12.57
C LYS A 64 -7.29 -3.36 12.53
N VAL A 65 -6.21 -2.85 13.12
CA VAL A 65 -5.86 -1.43 13.19
C VAL A 65 -4.59 -1.16 12.39
N ASN A 66 -4.63 -0.12 11.56
CA ASN A 66 -3.49 0.38 10.82
C ASN A 66 -2.95 1.67 11.45
N VAL A 67 -1.63 1.79 11.56
CA VAL A 67 -0.96 3.04 11.94
C VAL A 67 -0.29 3.66 10.71
N ASN A 68 -0.58 4.93 10.46
CA ASN A 68 0.08 5.69 9.41
C ASN A 68 1.29 6.44 9.98
N ILE A 69 2.43 6.29 9.30
CA ILE A 69 3.65 7.05 9.55
C ILE A 69 4.18 7.58 8.22
N GLY A 70 5.26 8.35 8.25
CA GLY A 70 5.94 8.83 7.05
C GLY A 70 6.37 10.28 7.16
N THR A 71 7.37 10.61 6.37
CA THR A 71 7.90 11.97 6.24
C THR A 71 7.06 12.81 5.28
N SER A 72 7.28 14.12 5.32
CA SER A 72 6.69 15.04 4.34
C SER A 72 7.72 16.02 3.82
N THR A 73 7.38 16.79 2.78
CA THR A 73 8.23 17.87 2.27
C THR A 73 8.56 18.95 3.32
N LEU A 74 7.80 19.03 4.42
CA LEU A 74 8.02 20.00 5.51
C LEU A 74 8.82 19.43 6.68
N ASN A 75 8.76 18.11 6.90
CA ASN A 75 9.47 17.45 8.00
C ASN A 75 10.02 16.10 7.53
N VAL A 76 11.34 16.04 7.36
CA VAL A 76 12.08 14.84 6.96
C VAL A 76 13.00 14.44 8.10
N ASN A 77 12.51 13.58 8.99
CA ASN A 77 13.29 13.05 10.12
C ASN A 77 13.15 11.53 10.19
N LEU A 78 14.14 10.81 9.68
CA LEU A 78 14.13 9.35 9.63
C LEU A 78 14.12 8.72 11.03
N ASP A 79 14.87 9.27 11.98
CA ASP A 79 14.96 8.72 13.34
C ASP A 79 13.62 8.83 14.06
N GLU A 80 12.90 9.93 13.83
CA GLU A 80 11.54 10.12 14.33
C GLU A 80 10.58 9.07 13.74
N GLU A 81 10.60 8.84 12.43
CA GLU A 81 9.74 7.84 11.79
C GLU A 81 10.07 6.41 12.22
N ILE A 82 11.34 6.08 12.41
CA ILE A 82 11.75 4.78 12.99
C ILE A 82 11.24 4.65 14.43
N SER A 83 11.30 5.71 15.22
CA SER A 83 10.77 5.72 16.59
C SER A 83 9.24 5.51 16.60
N LYS A 84 8.50 6.16 15.70
CA LYS A 84 7.05 5.94 15.51
C LYS A 84 6.75 4.51 15.10
N ALA A 85 7.49 3.94 14.16
CA ALA A 85 7.34 2.56 13.72
C ALA A 85 7.52 1.56 14.87
N LYS A 86 8.61 1.70 15.64
CA LYS A 86 8.88 0.88 16.84
C LYS A 86 7.79 1.03 17.89
N THR A 87 7.27 2.25 18.06
CA THR A 87 6.15 2.54 18.97
C THR A 87 4.88 1.84 18.53
N ALA A 88 4.53 1.89 17.24
CA ALA A 88 3.36 1.20 16.69
C ALA A 88 3.44 -0.31 16.93
N VAL A 89 4.61 -0.92 16.70
CA VAL A 89 4.84 -2.36 16.98
C VAL A 89 4.74 -2.66 18.47
N LYS A 90 5.37 -1.84 19.32
CA LYS A 90 5.33 -1.99 20.79
C LYS A 90 3.91 -1.99 21.34
N TYR A 91 3.02 -1.20 20.76
CA TYR A 91 1.60 -1.11 21.14
C TYR A 91 0.68 -1.94 20.24
N HIS A 92 1.21 -2.96 19.57
CA HIS A 92 0.45 -4.00 18.86
C HIS A 92 -0.42 -3.49 17.70
N ALA A 93 0.06 -2.52 16.92
CA ALA A 93 -0.54 -2.24 15.62
C ALA A 93 -0.53 -3.50 14.73
N ASP A 94 -1.65 -3.82 14.08
CA ASP A 94 -1.75 -4.99 13.21
C ASP A 94 -1.01 -4.77 11.88
N THR A 95 -1.10 -3.55 11.37
CA THR A 95 -0.44 -3.14 10.13
C THR A 95 0.10 -1.72 10.26
N ILE A 96 1.07 -1.39 9.43
CA ILE A 96 1.60 -0.03 9.31
C ILE A 96 1.61 0.39 7.85
N MET A 97 1.40 1.67 7.60
CA MET A 97 1.63 2.26 6.27
C MET A 97 2.68 3.36 6.33
N ASP A 98 3.63 3.30 5.41
CA ASP A 98 4.52 4.40 5.09
C ASP A 98 3.88 5.29 4.01
N LEU A 99 3.58 6.52 4.43
CA LEU A 99 2.99 7.57 3.60
C LEU A 99 3.99 8.66 3.24
N SER A 100 5.30 8.37 3.35
CA SER A 100 6.38 9.32 3.04
C SER A 100 6.29 9.86 1.63
N ASP A 101 6.39 11.18 1.48
CA ASP A 101 6.48 11.87 0.20
C ASP A 101 7.59 12.94 0.14
N GLY A 102 8.42 13.03 1.18
CA GLY A 102 9.56 13.93 1.27
C GLY A 102 10.87 13.19 1.56
N GLY A 103 12.00 13.77 1.14
CA GLY A 103 13.33 13.19 1.35
C GLY A 103 13.60 11.95 0.49
N ASP A 104 14.57 11.13 0.90
CA ASP A 104 14.89 9.86 0.24
C ASP A 104 13.87 8.77 0.64
N VAL A 105 12.72 8.81 -0.04
CA VAL A 105 11.57 7.91 0.25
C VAL A 105 11.94 6.43 0.14
N LYS A 106 12.92 6.07 -0.71
CA LYS A 106 13.39 4.69 -0.84
C LYS A 106 14.14 4.27 0.42
N LYS A 107 15.11 5.06 0.86
CA LYS A 107 15.86 4.78 2.10
C LYS A 107 14.95 4.78 3.32
N ILE A 108 14.00 5.71 3.38
CA ILE A 108 13.01 5.78 4.46
C ILE A 108 12.19 4.49 4.49
N ARG A 109 11.55 4.11 3.39
CA ARG A 109 10.75 2.88 3.28
C ARG A 109 11.55 1.64 3.71
N GLN A 110 12.77 1.48 3.21
CA GLN A 110 13.62 0.33 3.56
C GLN A 110 13.93 0.29 5.06
N SER A 111 14.24 1.43 5.66
CA SER A 111 14.51 1.54 7.10
C SER A 111 13.26 1.24 7.94
N LEU A 112 12.07 1.66 7.48
CA LEU A 112 10.80 1.40 8.16
C LEU A 112 10.35 -0.05 8.03
N LEU A 113 10.58 -0.69 6.87
CA LEU A 113 10.34 -2.12 6.66
C LEU A 113 11.15 -2.97 7.64
N ASP A 114 12.41 -2.58 7.90
CA ASP A 114 13.29 -3.25 8.86
C ASP A 114 12.83 -2.98 10.31
N ALA A 115 12.48 -1.74 10.64
CA ALA A 115 12.05 -1.34 11.98
C ALA A 115 10.67 -1.90 12.40
N ALA A 116 9.81 -2.22 11.44
CA ALA A 116 8.45 -2.73 11.67
C ALA A 116 8.27 -4.15 11.09
N PRO A 117 8.58 -5.22 11.85
CA PRO A 117 8.39 -6.61 11.43
C PRO A 117 6.92 -7.07 11.50
N ILE A 118 6.00 -6.21 11.07
CA ILE A 118 4.57 -6.45 10.92
C ILE A 118 4.15 -6.16 9.47
N THR A 119 2.91 -6.45 9.13
CA THR A 119 2.37 -6.24 7.78
C THR A 119 2.45 -4.76 7.37
N PHE A 120 3.05 -4.46 6.21
CA PHE A 120 3.46 -3.11 5.83
C PHE A 120 2.87 -2.70 4.47
N GLY A 121 2.29 -1.51 4.42
CA GLY A 121 1.67 -0.96 3.22
C GLY A 121 2.25 0.38 2.78
N THR A 122 1.99 0.75 1.53
CA THR A 122 2.37 2.06 0.97
C THR A 122 1.32 2.58 -0.01
N VAL A 123 1.54 3.83 -0.46
CA VAL A 123 0.78 4.47 -1.53
C VAL A 123 1.78 4.84 -2.65
N PRO A 124 2.02 3.98 -3.66
CA PRO A 124 3.12 4.16 -4.61
C PRO A 124 3.15 5.50 -5.35
N ILE A 125 1.99 6.12 -5.59
CA ILE A 125 1.93 7.46 -6.20
C ILE A 125 2.65 8.55 -5.38
N TYR A 126 2.91 8.34 -4.09
CA TYR A 126 3.69 9.28 -3.27
C TYR A 126 5.19 9.23 -3.59
N GLU A 127 5.73 8.05 -3.93
CA GLU A 127 7.10 7.94 -4.45
C GLU A 127 7.20 8.56 -5.84
N ALA A 128 6.25 8.28 -6.73
CA ALA A 128 6.23 8.91 -8.06
C ALA A 128 6.12 10.43 -7.93
N TYR A 129 5.27 10.95 -7.04
CA TYR A 129 5.18 12.37 -6.74
C TYR A 129 6.52 12.95 -6.28
N ASN A 130 7.16 12.32 -5.29
CA ASN A 130 8.46 12.74 -4.78
C ASN A 130 9.51 12.79 -5.89
N TYR A 131 9.56 11.77 -6.75
CA TYR A 131 10.42 11.73 -7.93
C TYR A 131 10.16 12.92 -8.88
N GLY A 132 8.88 13.24 -9.16
CA GLY A 132 8.51 14.37 -10.01
C GLY A 132 8.90 15.73 -9.43
N VAL A 133 8.85 15.89 -8.11
CA VAL A 133 9.35 17.08 -7.42
C VAL A 133 10.86 17.18 -7.54
N GLU A 134 11.59 16.11 -7.24
CA GLU A 134 13.06 16.11 -7.19
C GLU A 134 13.69 16.25 -8.58
N VAL A 135 13.23 15.47 -9.55
CA VAL A 135 13.86 15.36 -10.88
C VAL A 135 13.28 16.35 -11.87
N HIS A 136 11.95 16.49 -11.91
CA HIS A 136 11.28 17.32 -12.91
C HIS A 136 10.94 18.73 -12.42
N LYS A 137 11.18 19.02 -11.14
CA LYS A 137 10.77 20.29 -10.46
C LYS A 137 9.28 20.59 -10.58
N ASN A 138 8.48 19.59 -10.98
CA ASN A 138 7.04 19.66 -11.11
C ASN A 138 6.46 18.25 -10.97
N PRO A 139 5.67 17.98 -9.92
CA PRO A 139 5.12 16.65 -9.65
C PRO A 139 4.15 16.15 -10.71
N LEU A 140 3.65 17.02 -11.59
CA LEU A 140 2.74 16.65 -12.68
C LEU A 140 3.48 16.39 -14.00
N ASN A 141 4.81 16.47 -14.03
CA ASN A 141 5.64 16.10 -15.19
C ASN A 141 6.03 14.61 -15.17
N LEU A 142 5.25 13.78 -14.49
CA LEU A 142 5.43 12.33 -14.50
C LEU A 142 4.95 11.72 -15.82
N THR A 143 5.50 10.56 -16.14
CA THR A 143 5.03 9.66 -17.20
C THR A 143 4.20 8.52 -16.61
N GLU A 144 3.51 7.74 -17.45
CA GLU A 144 2.83 6.52 -16.99
C GLU A 144 3.83 5.51 -16.40
N ASP A 145 5.02 5.41 -17.00
CA ASP A 145 6.09 4.54 -16.54
C ASP A 145 6.56 4.90 -15.13
N ASP A 146 6.55 6.18 -14.75
CA ASP A 146 6.92 6.59 -13.39
C ASP A 146 5.93 6.06 -12.33
N PHE A 147 4.64 5.97 -12.66
CA PHE A 147 3.61 5.40 -11.78
C PHE A 147 3.84 3.90 -11.58
N LEU A 148 4.12 3.18 -12.66
CA LEU A 148 4.36 1.73 -12.65
C LEU A 148 5.68 1.40 -11.97
N LYS A 149 6.75 2.16 -12.27
CA LYS A 149 8.06 2.01 -11.65
C LYS A 149 8.02 2.23 -10.14
N ALA A 150 7.27 3.23 -9.68
CA ALA A 150 7.04 3.42 -8.25
C ALA A 150 6.35 2.19 -7.62
N PHE A 151 5.30 1.65 -8.24
CA PHE A 151 4.66 0.42 -7.77
C PHE A 151 5.65 -0.75 -7.71
N GLU A 152 6.40 -0.99 -8.78
CA GLU A 152 7.40 -2.06 -8.83
C GLU A 152 8.49 -1.90 -7.77
N ASN A 153 9.00 -0.68 -7.54
CA ASN A 153 10.01 -0.41 -6.52
C ASN A 153 9.50 -0.80 -5.13
N ASN A 154 8.25 -0.44 -4.81
CA ASN A 154 7.62 -0.78 -3.53
C ASN A 154 7.49 -2.30 -3.35
N VAL A 155 7.02 -3.00 -4.39
CA VAL A 155 6.89 -4.46 -4.36
C VAL A 155 8.27 -5.13 -4.21
N LYS A 156 9.29 -4.66 -4.94
CA LYS A 156 10.68 -5.17 -4.88
C LYS A 156 11.33 -4.93 -3.51
N ASP A 157 10.99 -3.85 -2.82
CA ASP A 157 11.48 -3.58 -1.46
C ASP A 157 10.81 -4.47 -0.39
N GLY A 158 9.67 -5.09 -0.69
CA GLY A 158 8.99 -6.00 0.22
C GLY A 158 7.71 -5.46 0.86
N VAL A 159 7.10 -4.43 0.29
CA VAL A 159 5.79 -3.94 0.73
C VAL A 159 4.73 -5.05 0.57
N ASP A 160 3.92 -5.30 1.60
CA ASP A 160 2.96 -6.41 1.64
C ASP A 160 1.63 -6.08 0.95
N TYR A 161 1.25 -4.80 0.91
CA TYR A 161 0.08 -4.31 0.19
C TYR A 161 0.24 -2.86 -0.26
N THR A 162 -0.42 -2.48 -1.35
CA THR A 162 -0.38 -1.10 -1.86
C THR A 162 -1.79 -0.54 -1.99
N THR A 163 -1.93 0.75 -1.72
CA THR A 163 -3.15 1.49 -2.04
C THR A 163 -3.00 2.11 -3.42
N ILE A 164 -3.77 1.58 -4.37
CA ILE A 164 -3.80 2.02 -5.76
C ILE A 164 -5.14 2.69 -6.05
N HIS A 165 -5.10 3.91 -6.60
CA HIS A 165 -6.29 4.72 -6.88
C HIS A 165 -6.85 4.45 -8.29
N CYS A 166 -6.88 3.19 -8.74
CA CYS A 166 -7.32 2.82 -10.08
C CYS A 166 -8.82 3.10 -10.35
N GLY A 167 -9.63 3.26 -9.29
CA GLY A 167 -11.06 3.57 -9.42
C GLY A 167 -11.38 5.00 -9.86
N ILE A 168 -10.40 5.89 -9.96
CA ILE A 168 -10.59 7.25 -10.48
C ILE A 168 -10.40 7.22 -11.98
N THR A 169 -11.50 7.25 -12.73
CA THR A 169 -11.48 7.31 -14.20
C THR A 169 -11.40 8.76 -14.70
N LYS A 170 -11.03 8.95 -15.97
CA LYS A 170 -10.96 10.27 -16.62
C LYS A 170 -12.29 11.00 -16.58
N ASP A 171 -13.40 10.27 -16.72
CA ASP A 171 -14.74 10.84 -16.58
C ASP A 171 -14.99 11.37 -15.16
N ILE A 172 -14.67 10.58 -14.13
CA ILE A 172 -14.79 10.99 -12.73
C ILE A 172 -13.93 12.23 -12.45
N ALA A 173 -12.68 12.24 -12.92
CA ALA A 173 -11.77 13.38 -12.77
C ALA A 173 -12.32 14.65 -13.43
N LYS A 174 -12.92 14.57 -14.63
CA LYS A 174 -13.57 15.73 -15.28
C LYS A 174 -14.84 16.16 -14.56
N ARG A 175 -15.63 15.21 -14.06
CA ARG A 175 -16.88 15.49 -13.34
C ARG A 175 -16.61 16.20 -12.01
N ILE A 176 -15.52 15.88 -11.31
CA ILE A 176 -15.23 16.46 -9.99
C ILE A 176 -15.00 17.97 -10.04
N LEU A 177 -14.53 18.50 -11.18
CA LEU A 177 -14.39 19.94 -11.40
C LEU A 177 -15.74 20.66 -11.51
N LYS A 178 -16.80 19.93 -11.90
CA LYS A 178 -18.16 20.47 -12.04
C LYS A 178 -18.98 20.34 -10.75
N VAL A 179 -18.69 19.32 -9.95
CA VAL A 179 -19.42 19.07 -8.70
C VAL A 179 -18.81 19.93 -7.60
N GLN A 180 -19.57 20.88 -7.08
CA GLN A 180 -19.16 21.76 -5.99
C GLN A 180 -19.21 21.04 -4.63
N ARG A 181 -18.33 20.05 -4.45
CA ARG A 181 -18.12 19.42 -3.13
C ARG A 181 -17.44 20.43 -2.20
N TYR A 182 -17.99 20.60 -1.00
CA TYR A 182 -17.43 21.51 0.01
C TYR A 182 -15.92 21.26 0.27
N GLY A 183 -15.52 20.00 0.42
CA GLY A 183 -14.12 19.60 0.63
C GLY A 183 -13.36 19.16 -0.62
N GLY A 184 -13.96 19.26 -1.82
CA GLY A 184 -13.34 18.79 -3.06
C GLY A 184 -12.93 17.31 -3.04
N VAL A 185 -11.71 17.02 -3.51
CA VAL A 185 -11.06 15.71 -3.44
C VAL A 185 -10.09 15.69 -2.27
N VAL A 186 -10.42 14.92 -1.23
CA VAL A 186 -9.63 14.88 0.02
C VAL A 186 -8.60 13.74 0.06
N SER A 187 -8.66 12.79 -0.88
CA SER A 187 -7.60 11.79 -1.02
C SER A 187 -6.41 12.41 -1.74
N LYS A 188 -5.26 12.52 -1.07
CA LYS A 188 -4.01 13.02 -1.67
C LYS A 188 -3.64 12.22 -2.93
N GLY A 189 -3.58 10.88 -2.83
CA GLY A 189 -3.25 10.04 -3.98
C GLY A 189 -4.25 10.19 -5.12
N GLY A 190 -5.55 10.28 -4.79
CA GLY A 190 -6.58 10.51 -5.78
C GLY A 190 -6.49 11.87 -6.48
N THR A 191 -6.18 12.93 -5.73
CA THR A 191 -5.96 14.28 -6.26
C THR A 191 -4.75 14.33 -7.18
N LEU A 192 -3.63 13.69 -6.79
CA LEU A 192 -2.42 13.63 -7.62
C LEU A 192 -2.68 12.90 -8.94
N THR A 193 -3.32 11.74 -8.89
CA THR A 193 -3.68 10.97 -10.09
C THR A 193 -4.65 11.75 -10.99
N ALA A 194 -5.71 12.34 -10.42
CA ALA A 194 -6.66 13.14 -11.19
C ALA A 194 -6.02 14.39 -11.83
N ALA A 195 -5.15 15.10 -11.10
CA ALA A 195 -4.45 16.26 -11.62
C ALA A 195 -3.53 15.91 -12.80
N TRP A 196 -2.81 14.78 -12.71
CA TRP A 196 -2.01 14.26 -13.80
C TRP A 196 -2.88 13.94 -15.03
N MET A 197 -3.98 13.21 -14.83
CA MET A 197 -4.91 12.84 -15.91
C MET A 197 -5.49 14.06 -16.64
N LEU A 198 -5.90 15.08 -15.88
CA LEU A 198 -6.48 16.31 -16.43
C LEU A 198 -5.44 17.13 -17.21
N LYS A 199 -4.20 17.20 -16.73
CA LYS A 199 -3.11 17.92 -17.40
C LYS A 199 -2.73 17.28 -18.73
N HIS A 200 -2.65 15.95 -18.78
CA HIS A 200 -2.22 15.21 -19.97
C HIS A 200 -3.37 14.77 -20.87
N ASP A 201 -4.63 15.04 -20.47
CA ASP A 201 -5.85 14.50 -21.05
C ASP A 201 -5.77 12.98 -21.31
N LYS A 202 -5.31 12.23 -20.30
CA LYS A 202 -5.12 10.77 -20.34
C LYS A 202 -5.96 10.04 -19.30
N GLU A 203 -6.16 8.74 -19.51
CA GLU A 203 -6.77 7.87 -18.50
C GLU A 203 -5.77 7.55 -17.38
N ASN A 204 -6.29 7.13 -16.23
CA ASN A 204 -5.51 6.74 -15.06
C ASN A 204 -4.50 5.64 -15.40
N PRO A 205 -3.19 5.84 -15.17
CA PRO A 205 -2.17 4.84 -15.50
C PRO A 205 -2.44 3.48 -14.87
N TYR A 206 -2.88 3.45 -13.60
CA TYR A 206 -3.20 2.19 -12.91
C TYR A 206 -4.49 1.53 -13.41
N TYR A 207 -5.38 2.28 -14.06
CA TYR A 207 -6.56 1.71 -14.69
C TYR A 207 -6.20 1.13 -16.07
N SER A 208 -5.48 1.90 -16.89
CA SER A 208 -5.04 1.48 -18.23
C SER A 208 -4.15 0.24 -18.20
N HIS A 209 -3.36 0.09 -17.13
CA HIS A 209 -2.41 -1.01 -16.94
C HIS A 209 -2.81 -1.94 -15.79
N TYR A 210 -4.12 -2.14 -15.55
CA TYR A 210 -4.58 -2.96 -14.43
C TYR A 210 -4.14 -4.44 -14.52
N ASP A 211 -4.00 -4.96 -15.75
CA ASP A 211 -3.63 -6.35 -16.03
C ASP A 211 -2.10 -6.58 -16.16
N TYR A 212 -1.30 -5.50 -16.12
CA TYR A 212 0.17 -5.56 -16.16
C TYR A 212 0.74 -6.12 -14.84
#